data_AF-A0A4R6JC98-F1
#
_entry.id   AF-A0A4R6JC98-F1
#
_cell.length_a   1.000
_cell.length_b   1.000
_cell.length_c   1.000
_cell.angle_alpha   90.00
_cell.angle_beta   90.00
_cell.angle_gamma   90.00
#
_symmetry.space_group_name_H-M   'P 1'
#
loop_
_entity.id
_entity.type
_entity.pdbx_description
1 polymer ?
#
loop_
_entity_poly.entity_id
_entity_poly.type
_entity_poly.pdbx_seq_one_letter_code
_entity_poly.pdbx_strand_id
1 'polypeptide(L)'
;MTAWGEDWRVAGGVATAWFDAPSLSAGAALAGGEALVAVDLRADGVRVRVGEPEHAAEVSAAAREGGLTANPAVLRELGVVVESGDPSRVEPFWRRVLGYAPAVGEGLADPLRRDPAMRFRRSGEVRPLTIVSG
;
A
#
# COMPACT_ATOMS: atom_id res chain seq x y z
N MET A 1 6.49 -9.28 -20.36
CA MET A 1 6.02 -8.18 -19.50
C MET A 1 4.51 -8.17 -19.63
N THR A 2 3.83 -8.95 -18.78
CA THR A 2 2.37 -9.08 -18.79
C THR A 2 1.80 -7.71 -18.48
N ALA A 3 1.19 -7.07 -19.47
CA ALA A 3 0.60 -5.75 -19.29
C ALA A 3 -0.63 -5.94 -18.39
N TRP A 4 -0.50 -5.59 -17.11
CA TRP A 4 -1.65 -5.31 -16.27
C TRP A 4 -2.48 -4.27 -17.03
N GLY A 5 -3.73 -4.57 -17.38
CA GLY A 5 -4.57 -3.67 -18.16
C GLY A 5 -4.58 -2.25 -17.60
N GLU A 6 -5.01 -1.27 -18.40
CA GLU A 6 -4.91 0.17 -18.08
C GLU A 6 -5.51 0.58 -16.72
N ASP A 7 -6.39 -0.25 -16.18
CA ASP A 7 -7.04 -0.16 -14.86
C ASP A 7 -6.06 -0.24 -13.66
N TRP A 8 -4.88 -0.87 -13.80
CA TRP A 8 -4.02 -1.28 -12.67
C TRP A 8 -2.72 -0.48 -12.54
N ARG A 9 -2.21 -0.34 -11.31
CA ARG A 9 -0.89 0.23 -10.98
C ARG A 9 -0.14 -0.63 -9.98
N VAL A 10 1.19 -0.55 -9.95
CA VAL A 10 1.98 -1.12 -8.85
C VAL A 10 2.05 -0.09 -7.73
N ALA A 11 1.53 -0.45 -6.57
CA ALA A 11 1.66 0.36 -5.35
C ALA A 11 2.13 -0.54 -4.21
N GLY A 12 3.25 -0.18 -3.59
CA GLY A 12 3.91 -1.00 -2.57
C GLY A 12 4.36 -2.36 -3.10
N GLY A 13 4.76 -2.43 -4.37
CA GLY A 13 5.22 -3.66 -5.02
C GLY A 13 4.10 -4.64 -5.44
N VAL A 14 2.83 -4.30 -5.23
CA VAL A 14 1.68 -5.17 -5.51
C VAL A 14 0.76 -4.54 -6.55
N ALA A 15 0.26 -5.36 -7.48
CA ALA A 15 -0.75 -4.94 -8.45
C ALA A 15 -2.02 -4.49 -7.72
N THR A 16 -2.36 -3.22 -7.90
CA THR A 16 -3.41 -2.52 -7.18
C THR A 16 -4.32 -1.80 -8.18
N ALA A 17 -5.63 -1.90 -7.98
CA ALA A 17 -6.63 -1.12 -8.71
C ALA A 17 -7.53 -0.37 -7.73
N TRP A 18 -8.09 0.75 -8.21
CA TRP A 18 -9.22 1.42 -7.58
C TRP A 18 -10.40 1.39 -8.55
N PHE A 19 -11.56 1.05 -8.02
CA PHE A 19 -12.82 1.08 -8.75
C PHE A 19 -13.79 2.01 -8.05
N ASP A 20 -14.24 3.04 -8.75
CA ASP A 20 -15.35 3.89 -8.32
C ASP A 20 -16.61 3.03 -8.25
N ALA A 21 -17.28 3.03 -7.10
CA ALA A 21 -18.44 2.19 -6.84
C ALA A 21 -19.70 3.06 -6.73
N PRO A 22 -20.81 2.68 -7.38
CA PRO A 22 -22.06 3.43 -7.29
C PRO A 22 -22.74 3.33 -5.90
N SER A 23 -22.31 2.37 -5.07
CA SER A 23 -22.77 2.19 -3.70
C SER A 23 -21.80 1.33 -2.89
N LEU A 24 -21.88 1.43 -1.56
CA LEU A 24 -21.12 0.58 -0.64
C LEU A 24 -21.40 -0.92 -0.88
N SER A 25 -22.65 -1.29 -1.19
CA SER A 25 -23.02 -2.67 -1.47
C SER A 25 -22.42 -3.20 -2.78
N ALA A 26 -22.32 -2.35 -3.82
CA ALA A 26 -21.65 -2.72 -5.06
C ALA A 26 -20.13 -2.95 -4.82
N GLY A 27 -19.49 -2.07 -4.05
CA GLY A 27 -18.09 -2.26 -3.65
C GLY A 27 -17.89 -3.52 -2.80
N ALA A 28 -18.79 -3.81 -1.86
CA ALA A 28 -18.73 -5.00 -1.02
C ALA A 28 -18.90 -6.30 -1.81
N ALA A 29 -19.71 -6.31 -2.87
CA ALA A 29 -19.85 -7.47 -3.75
C ALA A 29 -18.51 -7.81 -4.44
N LEU A 30 -17.79 -6.81 -4.97
CA LEU A 30 -16.46 -7.03 -5.55
C LEU A 30 -15.44 -7.45 -4.48
N ALA A 31 -15.53 -6.90 -3.26
CA ALA A 31 -14.63 -7.21 -2.15
C ALA A 31 -14.66 -8.68 -1.71
N GLY A 32 -15.74 -9.41 -2.03
CA GLY A 32 -15.88 -10.84 -1.73
C GLY A 32 -15.15 -11.78 -2.70
N GLY A 33 -14.45 -11.27 -3.71
CA GLY A 33 -13.74 -12.08 -4.69
C GLY A 33 -12.51 -12.81 -4.13
N GLU A 34 -12.37 -14.11 -4.44
CA GLU A 34 -11.31 -14.98 -3.89
C GLU A 34 -9.91 -14.65 -4.39
N ALA A 35 -9.80 -13.98 -5.54
CA ALA A 35 -8.51 -13.63 -6.14
C ALA A 35 -7.80 -12.44 -5.44
N LEU A 36 -8.45 -11.81 -4.47
CA LEU A 36 -7.99 -10.60 -3.80
C LEU A 36 -7.16 -10.94 -2.56
N VAL A 37 -5.92 -10.44 -2.50
CA VAL A 37 -5.05 -10.60 -1.31
C VAL A 37 -5.27 -9.48 -0.29
N ALA A 38 -5.87 -8.38 -0.71
CA ALA A 38 -6.19 -7.25 0.14
C ALA A 38 -7.27 -6.37 -0.50
N VAL A 39 -8.20 -5.91 0.34
CA VAL A 39 -9.26 -4.97 -0.05
C VAL A 39 -9.34 -3.84 0.97
N ASP A 40 -9.57 -2.63 0.48
CA ASP A 40 -9.95 -1.47 1.28
C ASP A 40 -11.27 -0.91 0.71
N LEU A 41 -12.38 -1.12 1.40
CA LEU A 41 -13.71 -0.67 0.98
C LEU A 41 -14.02 0.72 1.54
N ARG A 42 -14.50 1.63 0.68
CA ARG A 42 -14.91 2.99 1.03
C ARG A 42 -16.31 3.29 0.49
N ALA A 43 -16.86 4.42 0.90
CA ALA A 43 -18.21 4.83 0.52
C ALA A 43 -18.36 5.08 -1.00
N ASP A 44 -17.29 5.53 -1.65
CA ASP A 44 -17.24 5.95 -3.05
C ASP A 44 -16.53 4.94 -3.97
N GLY A 45 -15.92 3.89 -3.41
CA GLY A 45 -15.16 2.94 -4.20
C GLY A 45 -14.46 1.88 -3.39
N VAL A 46 -13.72 1.04 -4.11
CA VAL A 46 -13.00 -0.08 -3.55
C VAL A 46 -11.59 -0.13 -4.11
N ARG A 47 -10.61 -0.21 -3.21
CA ARG A 47 -9.23 -0.53 -3.54
C ARG A 47 -9.05 -2.02 -3.43
N VAL A 48 -8.51 -2.65 -4.47
CA VAL A 48 -8.20 -4.08 -4.47
C VAL A 48 -6.73 -4.31 -4.79
N ARG A 49 -6.19 -5.40 -4.27
CA ARG A 49 -4.84 -5.91 -4.57
C ARG A 49 -4.94 -7.38 -4.94
N VAL A 50 -4.22 -7.78 -5.98
CA VAL A 50 -4.09 -9.19 -6.38
C VAL A 50 -2.66 -9.67 -6.12
N GLY A 51 -2.52 -10.92 -5.68
CA GLY A 51 -1.22 -11.54 -5.44
C GLY A 51 -0.54 -11.95 -6.75
N GLU A 52 -1.32 -12.47 -7.69
CA GLU A 52 -0.88 -12.90 -9.00
C GLU A 52 -1.44 -11.96 -10.09
N PRO A 53 -0.60 -11.42 -10.99
CA PRO A 53 -1.01 -10.55 -12.11
C PRO A 53 -2.16 -11.07 -12.96
N GLU A 54 -2.27 -12.38 -13.13
CA GLU A 54 -3.22 -13.06 -14.01
C GLU A 54 -4.68 -12.81 -13.56
N HIS A 55 -4.89 -12.63 -12.25
CA HIS A 55 -6.21 -12.32 -11.69
C HIS A 55 -6.69 -10.90 -11.96
N ALA A 56 -5.81 -10.00 -12.41
CA ALA A 56 -6.16 -8.59 -12.64
C ALA A 56 -7.28 -8.44 -13.68
N ALA A 57 -7.24 -9.23 -14.75
CA ALA A 57 -8.24 -9.19 -15.81
C ALA A 57 -9.61 -9.69 -15.32
N GLU A 58 -9.64 -10.75 -14.53
CA GLU A 58 -10.86 -11.34 -13.95
C GLU A 58 -11.53 -10.36 -12.98
N VAL A 59 -10.75 -9.74 -12.10
CA VAL A 59 -11.24 -8.72 -11.17
C VAL A 59 -11.77 -7.48 -11.92
N SER A 60 -11.07 -7.05 -12.97
CA SER A 60 -11.52 -5.97 -13.87
C SER A 60 -12.83 -6.31 -14.59
N ALA A 61 -13.07 -7.57 -14.96
CA ALA A 61 -14.32 -8.01 -15.55
C ALA A 61 -15.46 -8.01 -14.52
N ALA A 62 -15.24 -8.63 -13.35
CA ALA A 62 -16.21 -8.66 -12.25
C ALA A 62 -16.61 -7.24 -11.79
N ALA A 63 -15.66 -6.30 -11.75
CA ALA A 63 -15.94 -4.90 -11.44
C ALA A 63 -16.90 -4.27 -12.46
N ARG A 64 -16.67 -4.50 -13.77
CA ARG A 64 -17.54 -3.97 -14.85
C ARG A 64 -18.93 -4.59 -14.81
N GLU A 65 -19.03 -5.90 -14.57
CA GLU A 65 -20.31 -6.59 -14.39
C GLU A 65 -21.11 -6.05 -13.19
N GLY A 66 -20.42 -5.67 -12.11
CA GLY A 66 -21.00 -5.01 -10.94
C GLY A 66 -21.32 -3.52 -11.13
N GLY A 67 -21.04 -2.94 -12.30
CA GLY A 67 -21.24 -1.52 -12.58
C GLY A 67 -20.21 -0.58 -11.96
N LEU A 68 -19.06 -1.09 -11.52
CA LEU A 68 -17.94 -0.28 -11.04
C LEU A 68 -17.06 0.18 -12.20
N THR A 69 -16.42 1.34 -12.05
CA THR A 69 -15.54 1.92 -13.07
C THR A 69 -14.11 2.00 -12.55
N ALA A 70 -13.16 1.45 -13.30
CA ALA A 70 -11.75 1.58 -12.97
C ALA A 70 -11.32 3.05 -13.06
N ASN A 71 -10.65 3.55 -12.03
CA ASN A 71 -10.11 4.90 -12.00
C ASN A 71 -8.65 4.86 -11.51
N PRO A 72 -7.69 4.66 -12.42
CA PRO A 72 -6.29 4.54 -12.03
C PRO A 72 -5.66 5.87 -11.58
N ALA A 73 -6.32 7.01 -11.84
CA ALA A 73 -5.77 8.34 -11.54
C ALA A 73 -5.79 8.69 -10.04
N VAL A 74 -6.61 8.00 -9.25
CA VAL A 74 -6.73 8.25 -7.80
C VAL A 74 -5.73 7.46 -6.96
N LEU A 75 -5.07 6.44 -7.55
CA LEU A 75 -4.08 5.66 -6.83
C LEU A 75 -2.84 6.50 -6.52
N ARG A 76 -2.54 6.61 -5.22
CA ARG A 76 -1.36 7.29 -4.69
C ARG A 76 -0.67 6.36 -3.69
N GLU A 77 0.65 6.46 -3.64
CA GLU A 77 1.45 5.81 -2.62
C GLU A 77 2.20 6.88 -1.83
N LEU A 78 2.07 6.82 -0.49
CA LEU A 78 2.85 7.63 0.45
C LEU A 78 3.74 6.68 1.23
N GLY A 79 5.03 7.02 1.31
CA GLY A 79 6.01 6.32 2.12
C GLY A 79 6.81 7.30 2.95
N VAL A 80 7.19 6.88 4.15
CA VAL A 80 8.02 7.65 5.07
C VAL A 80 9.42 7.07 5.08
N VAL A 81 10.44 7.92 5.00
CA VAL A 81 11.84 7.51 5.12
C VAL A 81 12.46 8.19 6.33
N VAL A 82 12.97 7.40 7.26
CA VAL A 82 13.73 7.88 8.42
C VAL A 82 15.21 7.73 8.12
N GLU A 83 15.95 8.84 8.19
CA GLU A 83 17.39 8.83 8.02
C GLU A 83 18.11 8.83 9.38
N SER A 84 19.12 7.98 9.52
CA SER A 84 19.92 7.85 10.75
C SER A 84 21.36 7.48 10.43
N GLY A 85 22.32 7.88 11.29
CA GLY A 85 23.69 7.40 11.20
C GLY A 85 23.83 5.88 11.44
N ASP A 86 22.90 5.32 12.20
CA ASP A 86 22.73 3.88 12.44
C ASP A 86 21.24 3.51 12.34
N PRO A 87 20.73 3.18 11.13
CA PRO A 87 19.35 2.75 10.89
C PRO A 87 18.91 1.55 11.75
N SER A 88 19.82 0.61 11.97
CA SER A 88 19.55 -0.64 12.70
C SER A 88 19.22 -0.39 14.18
N ARG A 89 19.68 0.74 14.74
CA ARG A 89 19.36 1.16 16.11
C ARG A 89 18.02 1.85 16.25
N VAL A 90 17.53 2.52 15.21
CA VAL A 90 16.29 3.33 15.29
C VAL A 90 15.06 2.54 14.85
N GLU A 91 15.21 1.58 13.94
CA GLU A 91 14.09 0.76 13.46
C GLU A 91 13.34 0.02 14.60
N PRO A 92 14.00 -0.64 15.58
CA PRO A 92 13.30 -1.34 16.66
C PRO A 92 12.43 -0.43 17.53
N PHE A 93 12.83 0.83 17.70
CA PHE A 93 12.03 1.83 18.41
C PHE A 93 10.72 2.11 17.67
N TRP A 94 10.79 2.45 16.38
CA TRP A 94 9.62 2.75 15.57
C TRP A 94 8.70 1.54 15.39
N ARG A 95 9.28 0.35 15.21
CA ARG A 95 8.54 -0.92 15.19
C ARG A 95 7.68 -1.07 16.45
N ARG A 96 8.26 -0.80 17.62
CA ARG A 96 7.56 -0.96 18.90
C ARG A 96 6.51 0.11 19.15
N VAL A 97 6.85 1.39 18.90
CA VAL A 97 5.93 2.52 19.18
C VAL A 97 4.73 2.51 18.25
N LEU A 98 4.92 2.15 16.98
CA LEU A 98 3.84 2.12 16.00
C LEU A 98 3.13 0.76 15.92
N GLY A 99 3.69 -0.28 16.55
CA GLY A 99 3.16 -1.64 16.42
C GLY A 99 3.30 -2.22 15.01
N TYR A 100 4.24 -1.70 14.22
CA TYR A 100 4.45 -2.16 12.85
C TYR A 100 5.13 -3.53 12.79
N ALA A 101 4.96 -4.23 11.68
CA ALA A 101 5.66 -5.48 11.36
C ALA A 101 6.69 -5.25 10.23
N PRO A 102 7.67 -6.16 10.05
CA PRO A 102 8.52 -6.16 8.87
C PRO A 102 7.67 -6.15 7.59
N ALA A 103 7.99 -5.23 6.67
CA ALA A 103 7.33 -5.16 5.37
C ALA A 103 7.80 -6.29 4.43
N VAL A 104 7.01 -6.56 3.37
CA VAL A 104 7.49 -7.38 2.26
C VAL A 104 8.57 -6.58 1.52
N GLY A 105 9.84 -6.94 1.76
CA GLY A 105 11.01 -6.19 1.28
C GLY A 105 11.74 -5.50 2.43
N GLU A 106 11.93 -4.19 2.33
CA GLU A 106 12.68 -3.40 3.30
C GLU A 106 11.77 -2.51 4.16
N GLY A 107 12.08 -2.43 5.46
CA GLY A 107 11.44 -1.52 6.40
C GLY A 107 10.24 -2.13 7.14
N LEU A 108 9.31 -1.26 7.53
CA LEU A 108 8.18 -1.57 8.41
C LEU A 108 6.86 -1.13 7.78
N ALA A 109 5.80 -1.89 8.03
CA ALA A 109 4.44 -1.58 7.61
C ALA A 109 3.43 -1.82 8.74
N ASP A 110 2.37 -1.02 8.78
CA ASP A 110 1.21 -1.28 9.63
C ASP A 110 0.55 -2.60 9.18
N PRO A 111 0.44 -3.63 10.03
CA PRO A 111 -0.25 -4.88 9.69
C PRO A 111 -1.70 -4.66 9.25
N LEU A 112 -2.33 -3.58 9.73
CA LEU A 112 -3.69 -3.20 9.37
C LEU A 112 -3.77 -2.28 8.15
N ARG A 113 -2.63 -1.92 7.54
CA ARG A 113 -2.52 -1.12 6.31
C ARG A 113 -3.20 0.25 6.38
N ARG A 114 -3.34 0.85 7.57
CA ARG A 114 -3.95 2.17 7.77
C ARG A 114 -2.96 3.30 7.52
N ASP A 115 -1.71 3.05 7.91
CA ASP A 115 -0.65 4.05 7.91
C ASP A 115 0.41 3.78 6.83
N PRO A 116 1.15 4.82 6.38
CA PRO A 116 2.23 4.66 5.41
C PRO A 116 3.33 3.70 5.85
N ALA A 117 3.92 2.99 4.88
CA ALA A 117 5.11 2.19 5.12
C ALA A 117 6.31 3.08 5.46
N MET A 118 7.18 2.57 6.33
CA MET A 118 8.39 3.25 6.80
C MET A 118 9.64 2.51 6.33
N ARG A 119 10.59 3.25 5.75
CA ARG A 119 11.93 2.74 5.42
C ARG A 119 12.99 3.47 6.22
N PHE A 120 14.10 2.79 6.46
CA PHE A 120 15.22 3.34 7.23
C PHE A 120 16.45 3.41 6.34
N ARG A 121 17.03 4.60 6.21
CA ARG A 121 18.19 4.83 5.35
C ARG A 121 19.35 5.38 6.16
N ARG A 122 20.57 4.95 5.83
CA ARG A 122 21.76 5.56 6.42
C ARG A 122 21.87 7.00 5.94
N SER A 123 22.00 7.96 6.85
CA SER A 123 22.25 9.34 6.47
C SER A 123 23.64 9.44 5.82
N GLY A 124 23.70 10.08 4.65
CA GLY A 124 24.96 10.40 3.99
C GLY A 124 25.66 11.63 4.58
N GLU A 125 25.00 12.34 5.49
CA GLU A 125 25.49 13.55 6.11
C GLU A 125 25.92 13.22 7.54
N VAL A 126 27.21 13.40 7.85
CA VAL A 126 27.67 13.32 9.24
C VAL A 126 27.16 14.57 9.96
N ARG A 127 25.98 14.49 10.57
CA ARG A 127 25.49 15.54 11.46
C ARG A 127 26.17 15.37 12.81
N PRO A 128 27.13 16.24 13.20
CA PRO A 128 27.70 16.18 14.53
C PRO A 128 26.56 16.37 15.53
N LEU A 129 26.48 15.48 16.52
CA LEU A 129 25.59 15.67 17.66
C LEU A 129 26.12 16.87 18.44
N THR A 130 25.65 18.08 18.12
CA THR A 130 25.84 19.22 19.02
C THR A 130 24.97 18.94 20.23
N ILE A 131 25.54 18.24 21.22
CA ILE A 131 25.02 18.30 22.58
C ILE A 131 25.26 19.74 23.01
N VAL A 132 24.20 20.55 23.00
CA VAL A 132 24.22 21.84 23.69
C VAL A 132 24.18 21.48 25.18
N SER A 133 25.36 21.28 25.76
CA SER A 133 25.53 21.21 27.21
C SER A 133 25.17 22.59 27.77
N GLY A 134 23.99 22.70 28.37
CA GLY A 134 23.60 23.82 29.23
C GLY A 134 24.02 23.55 30.67
#